data_AF-A0A9W6PJ28-F1
#
_entry.id   AF-A0A9W6PJ28-F1
#
_cell.length_a   1.000
_cell.length_b   1.000
_cell.length_c   1.000
_cell.angle_alpha   90.00
_cell.angle_beta   90.00
_cell.angle_gamma   90.00
#
_symmetry.space_group_name_H-M   'P 1'
#
loop_
_entity.id
_entity.type
_entity.pdbx_description
1 polymer ?
#
loop_
_entity_poly.entity_id
_entity_poly.type
_entity_poly.pdbx_seq_one_letter_code
_entity_poly.pdbx_strand_id
1 'polypeptide(L)'
;MSTPAGPAVVLVGPPGSGKSTVGRVLAERLGLPFRDTDTDVEQTAGKPIPEIFVDEGEPHFRQLERDAVRAATTGYAGVLALGGGAVMDGETRALLAPLPVVFLEVALGDAVKRVGLDAPRPLLAVNPRARWRELMEARRPLYLEVATTVVDTQDRTPEQVADAVLEALELKVPHV
;
A
#
# COMPACT_ATOMS: atom_id res chain seq x y z
N MET A 1 27.27 -7.54 -5.66
CA MET A 1 25.80 -7.65 -5.80
C MET A 1 25.30 -6.24 -6.07
N SER A 2 24.81 -5.99 -7.29
CA SER A 2 24.35 -4.65 -7.67
C SER A 2 23.11 -4.32 -6.85
N THR A 3 23.17 -3.27 -6.03
CA THR A 3 22.00 -2.70 -5.36
C THR A 3 20.97 -2.38 -6.44
N PRO A 4 19.71 -2.87 -6.34
CA PRO A 4 18.70 -2.52 -7.32
C PRO A 4 18.53 -1.00 -7.35
N ALA A 5 18.33 -0.44 -8.54
CA ALA A 5 18.19 1.01 -8.76
C ALA A 5 16.85 1.60 -8.24
N GLY A 6 16.12 0.84 -7.42
CA GLY A 6 14.81 1.17 -6.87
C GLY A 6 14.42 0.24 -5.71
N PRO A 7 13.17 0.35 -5.20
CA PRO A 7 12.72 -0.42 -4.05
C PRO A 7 12.85 -1.93 -4.26
N ALA A 8 13.21 -2.65 -3.20
CA ALA A 8 13.30 -4.12 -3.22
C ALA A 8 11.91 -4.77 -3.27
N VAL A 9 10.91 -4.12 -2.67
CA VAL A 9 9.50 -4.52 -2.70
C VAL A 9 8.62 -3.28 -2.65
N VAL A 10 7.59 -3.22 -3.48
CA VAL A 10 6.54 -2.20 -3.41
C VAL A 10 5.20 -2.86 -3.10
N LEU A 11 4.56 -2.48 -1.99
CA LEU A 11 3.27 -3.00 -1.56
C LEU A 11 2.14 -2.09 -2.02
N VAL A 12 1.20 -2.65 -2.78
CA VAL A 12 -0.06 -2.01 -3.18
C VAL A 12 -1.26 -2.79 -2.65
N GLY A 13 -2.42 -2.14 -2.62
CA GLY A 13 -3.68 -2.74 -2.20
C GLY A 13 -4.58 -1.77 -1.44
N PRO A 14 -5.84 -2.15 -1.20
CA PRO A 14 -6.82 -1.26 -0.59
C PRO A 14 -6.47 -0.94 0.88
N PRO A 15 -7.10 0.09 1.46
CA PRO A 15 -7.02 0.34 2.90
C PRO A 15 -7.37 -0.93 3.70
N GLY A 16 -6.65 -1.20 4.80
CA GLY A 16 -6.88 -2.40 5.61
C GLY A 16 -6.25 -3.71 5.08
N SER A 17 -5.60 -3.70 3.91
CA SER A 17 -4.85 -4.88 3.42
C SER A 17 -3.57 -5.19 4.22
N GLY A 18 -3.16 -4.29 5.12
CA GLY A 18 -2.00 -4.51 6.00
C GLY A 18 -0.65 -4.06 5.43
N LYS A 19 -0.62 -3.28 4.33
CA LYS A 19 0.62 -2.77 3.69
C LYS A 19 1.68 -2.27 4.68
N SER A 20 1.32 -1.35 5.58
CA SER A 20 2.29 -0.77 6.51
C SER A 20 2.78 -1.77 7.56
N THR A 21 1.92 -2.69 8.01
CA THR A 21 2.31 -3.73 8.98
C THR A 21 3.19 -4.79 8.32
N VAL A 22 2.75 -5.35 7.19
CA VAL A 22 3.50 -6.35 6.42
C VAL A 22 4.83 -5.76 5.91
N GLY A 23 4.81 -4.50 5.47
CA GLY A 23 6.00 -3.80 4.97
C GLY A 23 7.08 -3.64 6.02
N ARG A 24 6.72 -3.35 7.28
CA ARG A 24 7.69 -3.30 8.39
C ARG A 24 8.30 -4.67 8.68
N VAL A 25 7.49 -5.73 8.69
CA VAL A 25 7.98 -7.10 8.89
C VAL A 25 8.94 -7.51 7.76
N LEU A 26 8.58 -7.21 6.51
CA LEU A 26 9.45 -7.45 5.35
C LEU A 26 10.77 -6.69 5.46
N ALA A 27 10.72 -5.41 5.82
CA ALA A 27 11.89 -4.57 5.98
C ALA A 27 12.84 -5.12 7.06
N GLU A 28 12.30 -5.53 8.21
CA GLU A 28 13.06 -6.16 9.28
C GLU A 28 13.74 -7.45 8.81
N ARG A 29 12.99 -8.35 8.16
CA ARG A 29 13.53 -9.62 7.65
C ARG A 29 14.59 -9.43 6.57
N LEU A 30 14.43 -8.45 5.71
CA LEU A 30 15.39 -8.16 4.63
C LEU A 30 16.59 -7.33 5.11
N GLY A 31 16.57 -6.79 6.34
CA GLY A 31 17.58 -5.84 6.81
C GLY A 31 17.56 -4.53 6.01
N LEU A 32 16.39 -4.10 5.55
CA LEU A 32 16.18 -2.93 4.70
C LEU A 32 15.34 -1.87 5.43
N PRO A 33 15.41 -0.58 5.03
CA PRO A 33 14.49 0.42 5.54
C PRO A 33 13.06 0.18 5.04
N PHE A 34 12.09 0.72 5.79
CA PHE A 34 10.67 0.79 5.40
C PHE A 34 10.25 2.25 5.16
N ARG A 35 9.41 2.49 4.16
CA ARG A 35 8.84 3.81 3.82
C ARG A 35 7.36 3.67 3.44
N ASP A 36 6.54 4.63 3.85
CA ASP A 36 5.10 4.66 3.58
C ASP A 36 4.73 6.01 2.95
N THR A 37 4.17 6.02 1.73
CA THR A 37 3.87 7.28 1.03
C THR A 37 2.75 8.07 1.69
N ASP A 38 1.83 7.44 2.43
CA ASP A 38 0.82 8.18 3.19
C ASP A 38 1.49 8.99 4.31
N THR A 39 2.52 8.43 4.95
CA THR A 39 3.34 9.15 5.94
C THR A 39 4.14 10.28 5.30
N ASP A 40 4.70 10.09 4.11
CA ASP A 40 5.42 11.15 3.38
C ASP A 40 4.50 12.34 3.04
N VAL A 41 3.25 12.06 2.64
CA VAL A 41 2.24 13.08 2.36
C VAL A 41 1.91 13.88 3.63
N GLU A 42 1.64 13.20 4.75
CA GLU A 42 1.36 13.87 6.03
C GLU A 42 2.53 14.74 6.51
N GLN A 43 3.76 14.24 6.37
CA GLN A 43 4.97 14.99 6.71
C GLN A 43 5.15 16.22 5.83
N THR A 44 4.88 16.11 4.54
CA THR A 44 5.00 17.21 3.57
C THR A 44 3.94 18.28 3.80
N ALA A 45 2.69 17.87 4.08
CA ALA A 45 1.58 18.78 4.35
C ALA A 45 1.60 19.36 5.77
N GLY A 46 2.33 18.72 6.70
CA GLY A 46 2.36 19.10 8.11
C GLY A 46 1.04 18.81 8.86
N LYS A 47 0.15 18.00 8.28
CA LYS A 47 -1.17 17.67 8.84
C LYS A 47 -1.63 16.27 8.39
N PRO A 48 -2.55 15.63 9.12
CA PRO A 48 -3.12 14.33 8.74
C PRO A 48 -3.88 14.38 7.41
N ILE A 49 -3.86 13.28 6.64
CA ILE A 49 -4.56 13.20 5.33
C ILE A 49 -6.04 13.64 5.41
N PRO A 50 -6.84 13.22 6.41
CA PRO A 50 -8.23 13.68 6.50
C PRO A 50 -8.39 15.20 6.56
N GLU A 51 -7.45 15.91 7.17
CA GLU A 51 -7.45 17.38 7.23
C GLU A 51 -7.06 17.99 5.88
N ILE A 52 -6.12 17.39 5.14
CA ILE A 52 -5.78 17.82 3.77
C ILE A 52 -7.03 17.78 2.88
N PHE A 53 -7.82 16.70 2.95
CA PHE A 53 -9.05 16.59 2.17
C PHE A 53 -10.10 17.65 2.54
N VAL A 54 -10.19 18.04 3.82
CA VAL A 54 -11.15 19.04 4.29
C VAL A 54 -10.71 20.46 3.94
N ASP A 55 -9.44 20.79 4.16
CA ASP A 55 -8.92 22.15 4.02
C ASP A 55 -8.54 22.50 2.58
N GLU A 56 -7.98 21.54 1.84
CA GLU A 56 -7.28 21.76 0.57
C GLU A 56 -7.88 20.95 -0.59
N GLY A 57 -8.72 19.96 -0.27
CA GLY A 57 -9.47 19.17 -1.22
C GLY A 57 -8.67 18.02 -1.84
N GLU A 58 -9.42 17.09 -2.46
CA GLU A 58 -8.84 15.91 -3.10
C GLU A 58 -7.81 16.23 -4.20
N PRO A 59 -7.99 17.24 -5.07
CA PRO A 59 -7.01 17.53 -6.11
C PRO A 59 -5.60 17.84 -5.57
N HIS A 60 -5.52 18.56 -4.45
CA HIS A 60 -4.25 18.87 -3.80
C HIS A 60 -3.63 17.62 -3.17
N PHE A 61 -4.43 16.84 -2.44
CA PHE A 61 -3.98 15.55 -1.91
C PHE A 61 -3.42 14.63 -3.00
N ARG A 62 -4.10 14.53 -4.16
CA ARG A 62 -3.63 13.71 -5.29
C ARG A 62 -2.32 14.21 -5.89
N GLN A 63 -2.06 15.52 -5.83
CA GLN A 63 -0.76 16.06 -6.23
C GLN A 63 0.33 15.62 -5.25
N LEU A 64 0.12 15.78 -3.95
CA LEU A 64 1.05 15.33 -2.92
C LEU A 64 1.31 13.82 -3.00
N GLU A 65 0.26 13.02 -3.23
CA GLU A 65 0.36 11.56 -3.38
C GLU A 65 1.26 11.18 -4.57
N ARG A 66 1.09 11.83 -5.73
CA ARG A 66 1.97 11.62 -6.89
C ARG A 66 3.43 11.99 -6.60
N ASP A 67 3.64 13.13 -5.95
CA ASP A 67 4.99 13.61 -5.66
C ASP A 67 5.71 12.70 -4.66
N ALA A 68 4.98 12.21 -3.65
CA ALA A 68 5.49 11.22 -2.70
C ALA A 68 5.86 9.90 -3.39
N VAL A 69 5.00 9.37 -4.27
CA VAL A 69 5.30 8.15 -5.04
C VAL A 69 6.52 8.34 -5.93
N ARG A 70 6.64 9.48 -6.63
CA ARG A 70 7.81 9.77 -7.46
C ARG A 70 9.08 9.77 -6.63
N ALA A 71 9.08 10.50 -5.51
CA ALA A 71 10.23 10.56 -4.60
C ALA A 71 10.58 9.22 -3.95
N ALA A 72 9.59 8.34 -3.75
CA ALA A 72 9.80 7.03 -3.14
C ALA A 72 10.23 5.95 -4.14
N THR A 73 9.87 6.08 -5.41
CA THR A 73 10.26 5.14 -6.47
C THR A 73 11.65 5.43 -7.03
N THR A 74 12.14 6.67 -6.93
CA THR A 74 13.49 7.05 -7.37
C THR A 74 14.50 6.99 -6.22
N GLY A 75 15.46 6.05 -6.29
CA GLY A 75 16.64 6.06 -5.41
C GLY A 75 16.41 5.55 -3.97
N TYR A 76 15.25 4.96 -3.69
CA TYR A 76 14.99 4.30 -2.40
C TYR A 76 15.28 2.80 -2.49
N ALA A 77 16.31 2.34 -1.77
CA ALA A 77 16.60 0.92 -1.61
C ALA A 77 15.96 0.41 -0.32
N GLY A 78 14.71 -0.05 -0.38
CA GLY A 78 13.98 -0.56 0.77
C GLY A 78 12.63 -1.20 0.43
N VAL A 79 11.78 -1.38 1.45
CA VAL A 79 10.39 -1.81 1.31
C VAL A 79 9.48 -0.59 1.32
N LEU A 80 8.68 -0.43 0.27
CA LEU A 80 7.82 0.72 0.07
C LEU A 80 6.34 0.32 0.17
N ALA A 81 5.54 1.01 0.98
CA ALA A 81 4.08 0.90 0.97
C ALA A 81 3.46 2.14 0.31
N LEU A 82 2.54 1.92 -0.63
CA LEU A 82 1.80 3.00 -1.29
C LEU A 82 0.44 3.26 -0.65
N GLY A 83 0.00 4.52 -0.71
CA GLY A 83 -1.36 4.92 -0.40
C GLY A 83 -2.38 4.14 -1.24
N GLY A 84 -3.53 3.81 -0.64
CA GLY A 84 -4.51 2.95 -1.29
C GLY A 84 -5.13 3.53 -2.57
N GLY A 85 -5.00 4.84 -2.80
CA GLY A 85 -5.48 5.51 -4.01
C GLY A 85 -4.41 5.73 -5.08
N ALA A 86 -3.13 5.53 -4.76
CA ALA A 86 -2.01 5.94 -5.61
C ALA A 86 -2.07 5.35 -7.03
N VAL A 87 -2.51 4.10 -7.17
CA VAL A 87 -2.64 3.41 -8.48
C VAL A 87 -3.72 4.00 -9.39
N MET A 88 -4.58 4.89 -8.90
CA MET A 88 -5.58 5.56 -9.75
C MET A 88 -4.91 6.50 -10.76
N ASP A 89 -3.74 7.02 -10.40
CA ASP A 89 -2.96 7.90 -11.27
C ASP A 89 -2.13 7.10 -12.28
N GLY A 90 -2.21 7.48 -13.56
CA GLY A 90 -1.52 6.77 -14.64
C GLY A 90 0.01 6.93 -14.61
N GLU A 91 0.51 8.05 -14.09
CA GLU A 91 1.95 8.27 -13.96
C GLU A 91 2.52 7.41 -12.83
N THR A 92 1.81 7.30 -11.70
CA THR A 92 2.14 6.32 -10.66
C THR A 92 2.27 4.92 -11.25
N ARG A 93 1.30 4.46 -12.05
CA ARG A 93 1.37 3.12 -12.65
C ARG A 93 2.57 2.95 -13.58
N ALA A 94 2.91 3.98 -14.37
CA ALA A 94 4.10 3.95 -15.22
C ALA A 94 5.41 3.86 -14.41
N LEU A 95 5.50 4.55 -13.27
CA LEU A 95 6.66 4.47 -12.36
C LEU A 95 6.79 3.10 -11.68
N LEU A 96 5.67 2.40 -11.46
CA LEU A 96 5.63 1.09 -10.83
C LEU A 96 5.94 -0.06 -11.80
N ALA A 97 5.70 0.11 -13.10
CA ALA A 97 5.88 -0.93 -14.12
C ALA A 97 7.23 -1.68 -14.10
N PRO A 98 8.39 -1.04 -13.84
CA PRO A 98 9.67 -1.75 -13.78
C PRO A 98 10.02 -2.31 -12.38
N LEU A 99 9.15 -2.14 -11.38
CA LEU A 99 9.46 -2.44 -9.97
C LEU A 99 8.83 -3.78 -9.52
N PRO A 100 9.37 -4.42 -8.46
CA PRO A 100 8.77 -5.60 -7.84
C PRO A 100 7.54 -5.20 -7.00
N VAL A 101 6.36 -5.21 -7.63
CA VAL A 101 5.11 -4.77 -7.01
C VAL A 101 4.25 -5.95 -6.54
N VAL A 102 3.91 -5.95 -5.26
CA VAL A 102 3.07 -6.96 -4.64
C VAL A 102 1.71 -6.37 -4.32
N PHE A 103 0.66 -6.92 -4.90
CA PHE A 103 -0.70 -6.62 -4.51
C PHE A 103 -1.10 -7.49 -3.31
N LEU A 104 -1.30 -6.86 -2.16
CA LEU A 104 -1.91 -7.49 -0.99
C LEU A 104 -3.43 -7.52 -1.15
N GLU A 105 -3.94 -8.66 -1.63
CA GLU A 105 -5.37 -8.87 -1.80
C GLU A 105 -6.02 -9.18 -0.45
N VAL A 106 -7.15 -8.55 -0.19
CA VAL A 106 -7.91 -8.73 1.05
C VAL A 106 -9.36 -9.03 0.70
N ALA A 107 -9.88 -10.11 1.28
CA ALA A 107 -11.27 -10.45 1.16
C ALA A 107 -12.14 -9.37 1.81
N LEU A 108 -13.32 -9.10 1.22
CA LEU A 108 -14.31 -8.15 1.75
C LEU A 108 -14.62 -8.39 3.24
N GLY A 109 -14.72 -9.66 3.66
CA GLY A 109 -15.03 -10.03 5.03
C GLY A 109 -13.99 -9.55 6.05
N ASP A 110 -12.71 -9.58 5.69
CA ASP A 110 -11.61 -9.18 6.58
C ASP A 110 -11.30 -7.69 6.50
N ALA A 111 -11.47 -7.08 5.32
CA ALA A 111 -11.40 -5.63 5.18
C ALA A 111 -12.41 -4.92 6.08
N VAL A 112 -13.64 -5.44 6.15
CA VAL A 112 -14.70 -4.92 7.02
C VAL A 112 -14.33 -4.97 8.51
N LYS A 113 -13.72 -6.07 8.96
CA LYS A 113 -13.24 -6.21 10.35
C LYS A 113 -12.09 -5.25 10.66
N ARG A 114 -11.10 -5.16 9.75
CA ARG A 114 -9.86 -4.37 9.95
C ARG A 114 -10.06 -2.86 9.82
N VAL A 115 -10.95 -2.41 8.94
CA VAL A 115 -11.26 -0.97 8.75
C VAL A 115 -12.23 -0.44 9.83
N GLY A 116 -12.75 -1.31 10.70
CA GLY A 116 -13.50 -0.90 11.88
C GLY A 116 -14.95 -0.55 11.59
N LEU A 117 -15.76 -1.54 11.22
CA LEU A 117 -17.22 -1.47 11.36
C LEU A 117 -17.72 -1.82 12.77
N ASP A 118 -16.82 -2.13 13.71
CA ASP A 118 -17.16 -2.46 15.10
C ASP A 118 -17.15 -1.24 16.06
N ALA A 119 -17.06 -0.01 15.56
CA ALA A 119 -17.21 1.20 16.38
C ALA A 119 -18.57 1.88 16.14
N PRO A 120 -19.30 2.30 17.19
CA PRO A 120 -20.58 2.98 17.06
C PRO A 120 -20.34 4.43 16.60
N ARG A 121 -20.16 4.64 15.30
CA ARG A 121 -20.09 5.96 14.67
C ARG A 121 -21.31 6.15 13.74
N PRO A 122 -22.29 6.99 14.12
CA PRO A 122 -23.59 7.10 13.44
C PRO A 122 -23.56 7.55 11.96
N LEU A 123 -22.43 8.00 11.43
CA LEU A 123 -22.35 8.63 10.10
C LEU A 123 -21.53 7.86 9.05
N LEU A 124 -20.91 6.72 9.42
CA LEU A 124 -20.39 5.71 8.47
C LEU A 124 -21.41 4.56 8.22
N ALA A 125 -22.61 4.67 8.81
CA ALA A 125 -23.59 3.59 8.97
C ALA A 125 -24.39 3.23 7.70
N VAL A 126 -24.23 3.95 6.59
CA VAL A 126 -25.01 3.68 5.37
C VAL A 126 -24.18 2.85 4.37
N ASN A 127 -24.13 1.55 4.63
CA ASN A 127 -23.61 0.49 3.75
C ASN A 127 -22.09 0.47 3.41
N PRO A 128 -21.21 0.26 4.41
CA PRO A 128 -19.77 0.09 4.19
C PRO A 128 -19.39 -1.04 3.23
N ARG A 129 -20.19 -2.11 3.18
CA ARG A 129 -19.98 -3.21 2.22
C ARG A 129 -20.14 -2.73 0.78
N ALA A 130 -21.14 -1.89 0.51
CA ALA A 130 -21.33 -1.31 -0.82
C ALA A 130 -20.17 -0.37 -1.20
N ARG A 131 -19.75 0.51 -0.29
CA ARG A 131 -18.59 1.40 -0.54
C ARG A 131 -17.29 0.64 -0.77
N TRP A 132 -17.05 -0.42 -0.01
CA TRP A 132 -15.90 -1.29 -0.25
C TRP A 132 -15.97 -1.95 -1.62
N ARG A 133 -17.14 -2.49 -1.99
CA ARG A 133 -17.36 -3.13 -3.29
C ARG A 133 -17.11 -2.15 -4.43
N GLU A 134 -17.66 -0.93 -4.36
CA GLU A 134 -17.43 0.12 -5.36
C GLU A 134 -15.95 0.50 -5.46
N LEU A 135 -15.27 0.66 -4.31
CA LEU A 135 -13.83 0.94 -4.27
C LEU A 135 -13.02 -0.17 -4.94
N MET A 136 -13.32 -1.43 -4.62
CA MET A 136 -12.61 -2.57 -5.19
C MET A 136 -12.92 -2.78 -6.67
N GLU A 137 -14.16 -2.56 -7.11
CA GLU A 137 -14.54 -2.62 -8.52
C GLU A 137 -13.75 -1.61 -9.35
N ALA A 138 -13.55 -0.40 -8.82
CA ALA A 138 -12.74 0.62 -9.49
C ALA A 138 -11.22 0.35 -9.42
N ARG A 139 -10.70 -0.10 -8.27
CA ARG A 139 -9.25 -0.14 -8.01
C ARG A 139 -8.59 -1.50 -8.26
N ARG A 140 -9.32 -2.62 -8.13
CA ARG A 140 -8.75 -3.96 -8.29
C ARG A 140 -8.12 -4.18 -9.67
N PRO A 141 -8.73 -3.77 -10.80
CA PRO A 141 -8.08 -3.89 -12.11
C PRO A 141 -6.74 -3.15 -12.16
N LEU A 142 -6.63 -1.98 -11.50
CA LEU A 142 -5.41 -1.18 -11.45
C LEU A 142 -4.34 -1.78 -10.53
N TYR A 143 -4.74 -2.39 -9.41
CA TYR A 143 -3.80 -3.16 -8.58
C TYR A 143 -3.21 -4.34 -9.36
N LEU A 144 -4.05 -5.06 -10.11
CA LEU A 144 -3.61 -6.18 -10.95
C LEU A 144 -2.74 -5.72 -12.12
N GLU A 145 -3.02 -4.55 -12.71
CA GLU A 145 -2.23 -3.96 -13.79
C GLU A 145 -0.77 -3.74 -13.38
N VAL A 146 -0.54 -3.24 -12.16
CA VAL A 146 0.82 -2.92 -11.68
C VAL A 146 1.50 -4.07 -10.95
N ALA A 147 0.76 -5.08 -10.49
CA ALA A 147 1.31 -6.15 -9.66
C ALA A 147 2.16 -7.12 -10.49
N THR A 148 3.39 -7.37 -10.01
CA THR A 148 4.19 -8.51 -10.48
C THR A 148 3.73 -9.80 -9.81
N THR A 149 3.17 -9.73 -8.59
CA THR A 149 2.58 -10.86 -7.89
C THR A 149 1.42 -10.42 -6.98
N VAL A 150 0.52 -11.36 -6.69
CA VAL A 150 -0.63 -11.16 -5.81
C VAL A 150 -0.51 -12.09 -4.62
N VAL A 151 -0.63 -11.53 -3.41
CA VAL A 151 -0.59 -12.29 -2.15
C VAL A 151 -1.88 -12.05 -1.39
N ASP A 152 -2.61 -13.13 -1.14
CA ASP A 152 -3.79 -13.12 -0.28
C ASP A 152 -3.39 -12.94 1.19
N THR A 153 -4.15 -12.10 1.88
CA THR A 153 -4.00 -11.76 3.31
C THR A 153 -5.09 -12.35 4.20
N GLN A 154 -6.03 -13.11 3.63
CA GLN A 154 -7.12 -13.74 4.36
C GLN A 154 -6.58 -14.78 5.36
N ASP A 155 -7.09 -14.73 6.59
CA ASP A 155 -6.75 -15.68 7.67
C ASP A 155 -5.24 -15.83 7.96
N ARG A 156 -4.43 -14.83 7.57
CA ARG A 156 -2.97 -14.80 7.75
C ARG A 156 -2.53 -13.69 8.70
N THR A 157 -1.53 -13.96 9.51
CA THR A 157 -0.84 -12.92 10.29
C THR A 157 0.07 -12.08 9.38
N PRO A 158 0.46 -10.86 9.79
CA PRO A 158 1.42 -10.05 9.01
C PRO A 158 2.72 -10.79 8.70
N GLU A 159 3.21 -11.64 9.61
CA GLU A 159 4.41 -12.46 9.45
C GLU A 159 4.23 -13.50 8.34
N GLN A 160 3.09 -14.20 8.34
CA GLN A 160 2.76 -15.20 7.30
C GLN A 160 2.58 -14.54 5.93
N VAL A 161 1.98 -13.35 5.88
CA VAL A 161 1.88 -12.59 4.63
C VAL A 161 3.27 -12.18 4.16
N ALA A 162 4.12 -11.66 5.05
CA ALA A 162 5.50 -11.32 4.70
C ALA A 162 6.29 -12.55 4.19
N ASP A 163 6.11 -13.73 4.79
CA ASP A 163 6.74 -14.97 4.30
C ASP A 163 6.28 -15.33 2.89
N ALA A 164 4.97 -15.25 2.64
CA ALA A 164 4.41 -15.48 1.30
C ALA A 164 4.92 -14.45 0.26
N VAL A 165 5.15 -13.20 0.66
CA VAL A 165 5.74 -12.18 -0.22
C VAL A 165 7.20 -12.50 -0.55
N LEU A 166 8.00 -12.90 0.45
CA LEU A 166 9.40 -13.28 0.23
C LEU A 166 9.51 -14.49 -0.70
N GLU A 167 8.66 -15.50 -0.48
CA GLU A 167 8.57 -16.69 -1.34
C GLU A 167 8.17 -16.31 -2.77
N ALA A 168 7.11 -15.52 -2.93
CA ALA A 168 6.60 -15.13 -4.25
C ALA A 168 7.59 -14.28 -5.08
N LEU A 169 8.50 -13.56 -4.41
CA LEU A 169 9.56 -12.77 -5.06
C LEU A 169 10.92 -13.48 -5.07
N GLU A 170 10.99 -14.73 -4.61
CA GLU A 170 12.23 -15.52 -4.47
C GLU A 170 13.35 -14.78 -3.71
N LEU A 171 12.97 -13.92 -2.76
CA LEU A 171 13.90 -13.10 -2.00
C LEU A 171 14.55 -13.92 -0.89
N LYS A 172 15.89 -13.90 -0.85
CA LYS A 172 16.66 -14.57 0.20
C LYS A 172 16.77 -13.68 1.43
N VAL A 173 16.33 -14.20 2.56
CA VAL A 173 16.57 -13.60 3.87
C VAL A 173 18.07 -13.75 4.20
N PRO A 174 18.77 -12.68 4.61
CA PRO A 174 20.15 -12.78 5.04
C PRO A 174 20.26 -13.78 6.19
N HIS A 175 21.16 -14.77 6.09
CA HIS A 175 21.49 -15.61 7.23
C HIS A 175 22.28 -14.75 8.22
N VAL A 176 21.70 -14.48 9.38
CA VAL A 176 22.37 -13.86 10.54
C VAL A 176 23.41 -14.83 11.09
#